data_AF-A0A518B3Q9-F1
#
_entry.id   AF-A0A518B3Q9-F1
#
_cell.length_a   1.000
_cell.length_b   1.000
_cell.length_c   1.000
_cell.angle_alpha   90.00
_cell.angle_beta   90.00
_cell.angle_gamma   90.00
#
_symmetry.space_group_name_H-M   'P 1'
#
loop_
_entity.id
_entity.type
_entity.pdbx_description
1 polymer ?
#
loop_
_entity_poly.entity_id
_entity_poly.type
_entity_poly.pdbx_seq_one_letter_code
_entity_poly.pdbx_strand_id
1 'polypeptide(L)'
;MSAFDRDSTAAMNHLVQERTRNGETLGKDFTLSDALHLAIQRTFEKYLVESRFVQLSDGLREIDDIDKNQQNGVNLRQSQRIERLARVLRANGELLLLRRFWFGLAKDRVRQFFESLPTKHELQQMSSEERLLHERYAEFYKYGAETAIHEYLVLVDSDPESTERLRGESLLESVRRKRKPKSRFPADRRKMSEEVFWDVISTCREQAEEDEDYPGLLEEKLESFGKRSIVSFQNILSERMSKLYRQDLWAIASIISGGFCSDDGFEYFRAWIISQGSEAYQRWLDAPEKAAETIEPSENVECELLLYAAPEAYSSKGGGDIDEHLREVPLDLVGEPWQEEDLPKLYPQLWKRFVKKK
;
A
#
# COMPACT_ATOMS: atom_id res chain seq x y z
N MET A 1 9.36 -7.54 15.59
CA MET A 1 10.19 -8.08 14.47
C MET A 1 9.25 -8.79 13.53
N SER A 2 8.86 -8.09 12.47
CA SER A 2 8.08 -8.62 11.35
C SER A 2 8.83 -9.76 10.65
N ALA A 3 8.15 -10.54 9.81
CA ALA A 3 8.81 -11.57 9.00
C ALA A 3 9.95 -11.00 8.15
N PHE A 4 9.83 -9.73 7.72
CA PHE A 4 10.87 -8.93 7.08
C PHE A 4 12.19 -8.88 7.87
N ASP A 5 12.14 -8.72 9.20
CA ASP A 5 13.34 -8.72 10.05
C ASP A 5 13.99 -10.11 10.11
N ARG A 6 13.20 -11.19 10.09
CA ARG A 6 13.72 -12.56 10.21
C ARG A 6 14.36 -13.05 8.91
N ASP A 7 13.72 -12.81 7.77
CA ASP A 7 14.23 -13.21 6.46
C ASP A 7 15.44 -12.38 6.03
N SER A 8 15.42 -11.07 6.32
CA SER A 8 16.57 -10.20 6.06
C SER A 8 17.78 -10.61 6.89
N THR A 9 17.57 -10.97 8.16
CA THR A 9 18.64 -11.43 9.07
C THR A 9 19.18 -12.80 8.66
N ALA A 10 18.32 -13.73 8.23
CA ALA A 10 18.71 -15.06 7.75
C ALA A 10 19.52 -14.99 6.45
N ALA A 11 19.09 -14.16 5.50
CA ALA A 11 19.82 -13.90 4.25
C ALA A 11 21.19 -13.26 4.51
N MET A 12 21.29 -12.33 5.46
CA MET A 12 22.54 -11.69 5.87
C MET A 12 23.52 -12.69 6.48
N ASN A 13 23.03 -13.58 7.36
CA ASN A 13 23.83 -14.60 8.01
C ASN A 13 24.35 -15.65 7.01
N HIS A 14 23.53 -16.05 6.03
CA HIS A 14 23.95 -16.97 4.98
C HIS A 14 25.06 -16.37 4.11
N LEU A 15 24.93 -15.08 3.74
CA LEU A 15 25.89 -14.38 2.88
C LEU A 15 27.24 -14.15 3.57
N VAL A 16 27.22 -13.87 4.88
CA VAL A 16 28.44 -13.80 5.72
C VAL A 16 29.12 -15.17 5.81
N GLN A 17 28.35 -16.24 6.03
CA GLN A 17 28.89 -17.60 6.11
C GLN A 17 29.50 -18.07 4.78
N GLU A 18 28.85 -17.78 3.66
CA GLU A 18 29.30 -18.18 2.32
C GLU A 18 30.62 -17.50 1.92
N ARG A 19 30.76 -16.19 2.21
CA ARG A 19 32.01 -15.44 1.94
C ARG A 19 33.15 -15.81 2.88
N THR A 20 32.85 -16.09 4.15
CA THR A 20 33.84 -16.61 5.11
C THR A 20 34.37 -17.98 4.66
N ARG A 21 33.51 -18.81 4.06
CA ARG A 21 33.88 -20.12 3.47
C ARG A 21 34.79 -19.99 2.24
N ASN A 22 34.64 -18.92 1.47
CA ASN A 22 35.41 -18.65 0.25
C ASN A 22 36.74 -17.91 0.50
N GLY A 23 37.11 -17.66 1.76
CA GLY A 23 38.40 -17.05 2.11
C GLY A 23 38.50 -15.55 1.81
N GLU A 24 37.37 -14.89 1.51
CA GLU A 24 37.31 -13.44 1.34
C GLU A 24 37.34 -12.79 2.72
N THR A 25 38.50 -12.28 3.13
CA THR A 25 38.58 -11.41 4.30
C THR A 25 37.77 -10.14 4.01
N LEU A 26 36.78 -9.85 4.85
CA LEU A 26 36.10 -8.55 4.86
C LEU A 26 37.17 -7.47 5.10
N GLY A 27 37.62 -6.85 4.01
CA GLY A 27 38.55 -5.74 4.07
C GLY A 27 37.98 -4.64 4.96
N LYS A 28 38.86 -3.85 5.59
CA LYS A 28 38.50 -2.75 6.51
C LYS A 28 37.54 -1.71 5.93
N ASP A 29 37.28 -1.75 4.63
CA ASP A 29 36.41 -0.84 3.89
C ASP A 29 35.03 -1.44 3.51
N PHE A 30 34.72 -2.69 3.90
CA PHE A 30 33.40 -3.29 3.64
C PHE A 30 32.50 -3.14 4.87
N THR A 31 31.57 -2.19 4.83
CA THR A 31 30.71 -1.86 5.97
C THR A 31 29.43 -2.72 5.99
N LEU A 32 28.79 -2.85 7.15
CA LEU A 32 27.47 -3.49 7.28
C LEU A 32 26.43 -2.89 6.31
N SER A 33 26.62 -1.62 5.94
CA SER A 33 25.81 -0.90 4.94
C SER A 33 25.94 -1.50 3.54
N ASP A 34 27.10 -2.02 3.14
CA ASP A 34 27.34 -2.55 1.79
C ASP A 34 26.76 -3.96 1.62
N ALA A 35 26.79 -4.77 2.69
CA ALA A 35 26.13 -6.07 2.73
C ALA A 35 24.59 -5.92 2.72
N LEU A 36 24.06 -4.94 3.47
CA LEU A 36 22.65 -4.56 3.40
C LEU A 36 22.29 -4.04 2.00
N HIS A 37 23.21 -3.31 1.33
CA HIS A 37 23.00 -2.79 -0.01
C HIS A 37 22.86 -3.90 -1.07
N LEU A 38 23.74 -4.91 -1.02
CA LEU A 38 23.64 -6.07 -1.91
C LEU A 38 22.43 -6.95 -1.60
N ALA A 39 22.07 -7.10 -0.32
CA ALA A 39 20.89 -7.84 0.09
C ALA A 39 19.61 -7.15 -0.41
N ILE A 40 19.50 -5.84 -0.22
CA ILE A 40 18.40 -5.04 -0.79
C ILE A 40 18.40 -5.19 -2.31
N GLN A 41 19.53 -5.05 -3.00
CA GLN A 41 19.59 -5.17 -4.46
C GLN A 41 19.12 -6.53 -4.98
N ARG A 42 19.52 -7.64 -4.35
CA ARG A 42 19.10 -9.00 -4.74
C ARG A 42 17.64 -9.28 -4.41
N THR A 43 17.16 -8.79 -3.25
CA THR A 43 15.74 -8.85 -2.90
C THR A 43 14.94 -7.98 -3.87
N PHE A 44 15.44 -6.83 -4.26
CA PHE A 44 14.82 -5.91 -5.21
C PHE A 44 14.70 -6.53 -6.61
N GLU A 45 15.75 -7.18 -7.11
CA GLU A 45 15.71 -7.95 -8.37
C GLU A 45 14.72 -9.13 -8.29
N LYS A 46 14.65 -9.82 -7.15
CA LYS A 46 13.70 -10.92 -6.95
C LYS A 46 12.23 -10.44 -6.91
N TYR A 47 11.94 -9.35 -6.20
CA TYR A 47 10.59 -8.80 -6.06
C TYR A 47 10.08 -8.11 -7.34
N LEU A 48 10.98 -7.50 -8.14
CA LEU A 48 10.65 -7.00 -9.47
C LEU A 48 10.24 -8.13 -10.42
N VAL A 49 10.88 -9.30 -10.31
CA VAL A 49 10.56 -10.49 -11.13
C VAL A 49 9.26 -11.17 -10.67
N GLU A 50 8.89 -11.07 -9.39
CA GLU A 50 7.72 -11.73 -8.80
C GLU A 50 6.46 -10.84 -8.73
N SER A 51 6.42 -9.69 -9.41
CA SER A 51 5.26 -8.76 -9.44
C SER A 51 4.79 -8.22 -8.07
N ARG A 52 5.64 -8.27 -7.04
CA ARG A 52 5.36 -7.79 -5.66
C ARG A 52 5.77 -6.33 -5.43
N PHE A 53 5.55 -5.46 -6.42
CA PHE A 53 6.03 -4.07 -6.40
C PHE A 53 5.32 -3.19 -5.36
N VAL A 54 4.05 -3.48 -5.03
CA VAL A 54 3.27 -2.73 -4.03
C VAL A 54 3.90 -2.89 -2.63
N GLN A 55 4.21 -4.13 -2.22
CA GLN A 55 4.88 -4.46 -0.96
C GLN A 55 6.27 -3.80 -0.84
N LEU A 56 6.98 -3.70 -1.97
CA LEU A 56 8.30 -3.07 -2.04
C LEU A 56 8.21 -1.54 -1.92
N SER A 57 7.22 -0.92 -2.58
CA SER A 57 6.92 0.51 -2.47
C SER A 57 6.55 0.89 -1.04
N ASP A 58 5.74 0.05 -0.37
CA ASP A 58 5.27 0.28 1.00
C ASP A 58 6.40 0.07 2.01
N GLY A 59 7.24 -0.95 1.83
CA GLY A 59 8.48 -1.10 2.60
C GLY A 59 9.48 0.05 2.38
N LEU A 60 9.46 0.70 1.22
CA LEU A 60 10.26 1.90 0.94
C LEU A 60 9.66 3.19 1.53
N ARG A 61 8.34 3.23 1.79
CA ARG A 61 7.69 4.29 2.59
C ARG A 61 8.22 4.29 4.02
N GLU A 62 8.40 3.12 4.64
CA GLU A 62 8.96 2.97 5.99
C GLU A 62 10.47 3.29 6.07
N ILE A 63 11.19 3.09 4.96
CA ILE A 63 12.64 3.33 4.90
C ILE A 63 13.02 4.82 5.06
N ASP A 64 12.12 5.76 4.71
CA ASP A 64 12.34 7.21 4.94
C ASP A 64 12.33 7.54 6.46
N ASP A 65 11.63 6.76 7.29
CA ASP A 65 11.64 6.92 8.76
C ASP A 65 12.94 6.43 9.40
N ILE A 66 13.64 5.49 8.76
CA ILE A 66 14.93 4.97 9.25
C ILE A 66 16.07 5.98 8.98
N ASP A 67 16.05 6.69 7.85
CA ASP A 67 17.04 7.74 7.55
C ASP A 67 16.84 9.01 8.43
N LYS A 68 15.62 9.27 8.95
CA LYS A 68 15.34 10.35 9.91
C LYS A 68 16.04 10.18 11.27
N ASN A 69 16.53 8.98 11.59
CA ASN A 69 17.25 8.68 12.84
C ASN A 69 18.77 8.91 12.77
N GLN A 70 19.32 9.37 11.64
CA GLN A 70 20.71 9.83 11.61
C GLN A 70 20.84 11.25 12.17
N GLN A 71 21.46 11.31 13.35
CA GLN A 71 21.80 12.46 14.19
C GLN A 71 21.83 13.84 13.49
N ASN A 72 21.07 14.78 14.08
CA ASN A 72 20.97 16.22 13.82
C ASN A 72 19.87 16.66 12.84
N GLY A 73 18.63 16.56 13.32
CA GLY A 73 17.40 17.15 12.80
C GLY A 73 17.55 18.18 11.66
N VAL A 74 16.78 17.93 10.61
CA VAL A 74 16.67 18.73 9.37
C VAL A 74 17.88 18.58 8.43
N ASN A 75 18.08 17.38 7.91
CA ASN A 75 18.86 17.22 6.69
C ASN A 75 17.94 17.44 5.47
N LEU A 76 18.18 18.52 4.73
CA LEU A 76 17.39 18.98 3.57
C LEU A 76 17.52 18.07 2.32
N ARG A 77 18.28 16.98 2.41
CA ARG A 77 18.51 16.08 1.26
C ARG A 77 17.46 14.99 1.23
N GLN A 78 16.94 14.70 0.03
CA GLN A 78 16.15 13.50 -0.20
C GLN A 78 16.90 12.28 0.32
N SER A 79 16.19 11.28 0.87
CA SER A 79 16.82 10.02 1.26
C SER A 79 17.63 9.47 0.08
N GLN A 80 18.90 9.14 0.35
CA GLN A 80 19.77 8.54 -0.65
C GLN A 80 19.20 7.23 -1.20
N ARG A 81 18.31 6.57 -0.44
CA ARG A 81 17.67 5.32 -0.83
C ARG A 81 16.56 5.57 -1.85
N ILE A 82 15.75 6.62 -1.67
CA ILE A 82 14.74 7.07 -2.64
C ILE A 82 15.40 7.41 -3.99
N GLU A 83 16.50 8.17 -3.98
CA GLU A 83 17.22 8.50 -5.21
C GLU A 83 17.82 7.26 -5.89
N ARG A 84 18.37 6.32 -5.13
CA ARG A 84 18.94 5.07 -5.66
C ARG A 84 17.86 4.21 -6.30
N LEU A 85 16.72 4.04 -5.63
CA LEU A 85 15.57 3.32 -6.16
C LEU A 85 15.10 3.91 -7.50
N ALA A 86 14.84 5.22 -7.51
CA ALA A 86 14.39 5.91 -8.71
C ALA A 86 15.39 5.75 -9.87
N ARG A 87 16.69 5.76 -9.56
CA ARG A 87 17.76 5.50 -10.54
C ARG A 87 17.73 4.07 -11.07
N VAL A 88 17.52 3.07 -10.22
CA VAL A 88 17.44 1.65 -10.63
C VAL A 88 16.23 1.43 -11.54
N LEU A 89 15.05 1.93 -11.16
CA LEU A 89 13.84 1.82 -11.99
C LEU A 89 14.04 2.51 -13.35
N ARG A 90 14.63 3.71 -13.35
CA ARG A 90 14.92 4.45 -14.58
C ARG A 90 15.92 3.70 -15.46
N ALA A 91 16.99 3.13 -14.88
CA ALA A 91 18.02 2.40 -15.62
C ALA A 91 17.49 1.10 -16.27
N ASN A 92 16.48 0.48 -15.65
CA ASN A 92 15.83 -0.73 -16.18
C ASN A 92 14.67 -0.43 -17.15
N GLY A 93 14.36 0.85 -17.41
CA GLY A 93 13.26 1.23 -18.31
C GLY A 93 11.86 1.06 -17.71
N GLU A 94 11.77 0.87 -16.40
CA GLU A 94 10.53 0.64 -15.65
C GLU A 94 9.77 1.96 -15.40
N LEU A 95 9.43 2.68 -16.49
CA LEU A 95 8.86 4.02 -16.42
C LEU A 95 7.49 4.07 -15.75
N LEU A 96 6.67 3.02 -15.92
CA LEU A 96 5.38 2.91 -15.25
C LEU A 96 5.55 2.78 -13.73
N LEU A 97 6.43 1.88 -13.29
CA LEU A 97 6.75 1.68 -11.87
C LEU A 97 7.37 2.92 -11.24
N LEU A 98 8.28 3.59 -11.96
CA LEU A 98 8.90 4.83 -11.50
C LEU A 98 7.88 5.96 -11.35
N ARG A 99 6.95 6.10 -12.30
CA ARG A 99 5.84 7.06 -12.23
C ARG A 99 4.93 6.79 -11.03
N ARG A 100 4.53 5.54 -10.83
CA ARG A 100 3.72 5.09 -9.69
C ARG A 100 4.41 5.37 -8.36
N PHE A 101 5.70 5.05 -8.25
CA PHE A 101 6.51 5.32 -7.07
C PHE A 101 6.51 6.81 -6.69
N TRP A 102 6.81 7.70 -7.65
CA TRP A 102 6.85 9.14 -7.37
C TRP A 102 5.47 9.74 -7.07
N PHE A 103 4.40 9.24 -7.70
CA PHE A 103 3.04 9.67 -7.38
C PHE A 103 2.62 9.27 -5.97
N GLY A 104 2.89 8.02 -5.57
CA GLY A 104 2.64 7.54 -4.22
C GLY A 104 3.40 8.36 -3.17
N LEU A 105 4.71 8.55 -3.38
CA LEU A 105 5.53 9.38 -2.50
C LEU A 105 5.06 10.84 -2.45
N ALA A 106 4.59 11.39 -3.57
CA ALA A 106 4.01 12.72 -3.60
C ALA A 106 2.76 12.81 -2.73
N LYS A 107 1.81 11.86 -2.84
CA LYS A 107 0.62 11.82 -1.98
C LYS A 107 0.99 11.80 -0.49
N ASP A 108 1.91 10.91 -0.10
CA ASP A 108 2.32 10.74 1.30
C ASP A 108 2.97 12.01 1.85
N ARG A 109 3.85 12.64 1.08
CA ARG A 109 4.52 13.88 1.51
C ARG A 109 3.57 15.07 1.54
N VAL A 110 2.60 15.13 0.62
CA VAL A 110 1.51 16.12 0.68
C VAL A 110 0.70 15.93 1.97
N ARG A 111 0.37 14.69 2.34
CA ARG A 111 -0.32 14.37 3.60
C ARG A 111 0.49 14.84 4.80
N GLN A 112 1.77 14.44 4.91
CA GLN A 112 2.68 14.87 5.99
C GLN A 112 2.81 16.40 6.07
N PHE A 113 2.87 17.08 4.93
CA PHE A 113 2.87 18.54 4.89
C PHE A 113 1.60 19.11 5.53
N PHE A 114 0.42 18.64 5.15
CA PHE A 114 -0.82 19.14 5.74
C PHE A 114 -1.01 18.76 7.20
N GLU A 115 -0.51 17.60 7.64
CA GLU A 115 -0.49 17.18 9.05
C GLU A 115 0.45 18.03 9.90
N SER A 116 1.56 18.50 9.32
CA SER A 116 2.51 19.38 10.01
C SER A 116 1.98 20.80 10.25
N LEU A 117 0.90 21.20 9.57
CA LEU A 117 0.31 22.53 9.71
C LEU A 117 -0.54 22.59 10.99
N PRO A 118 -0.25 23.52 11.92
CA PRO A 118 -1.01 23.64 13.15
C PRO A 118 -2.45 24.11 12.86
N THR A 119 -3.39 23.56 13.61
CA THR A 119 -4.78 24.01 13.61
C THR A 119 -4.90 25.43 14.17
N LYS A 120 -6.02 26.10 13.89
CA LYS A 120 -6.30 27.43 14.46
C LYS A 120 -6.25 27.45 15.99
N HIS A 121 -6.66 26.35 16.63
CA HIS A 121 -6.67 26.22 18.07
C HIS A 121 -5.24 26.08 18.63
N GLU A 122 -4.42 25.22 18.03
CA GLU A 122 -3.00 25.06 18.39
C GLU A 122 -2.23 26.36 18.22
N LEU A 123 -2.45 27.07 17.11
CA LEU A 123 -1.83 28.38 16.87
C LEU A 123 -2.12 29.39 17.98
N GLN A 124 -3.33 29.37 18.57
CA GLN A 124 -3.70 30.27 19.66
C GLN A 124 -2.98 29.97 20.96
N GLN A 125 -2.59 28.72 21.17
CA GLN A 125 -1.91 28.26 22.39
C GLN A 125 -0.38 28.34 22.29
N MET A 126 0.17 28.36 21.07
CA MET A 126 1.61 28.43 20.82
C MET A 126 2.20 29.83 21.07
N SER A 127 3.37 29.84 21.70
CA SER A 127 4.29 30.96 21.76
C SER A 127 4.85 31.34 20.39
N SER A 128 5.46 32.52 20.28
CA SER A 128 6.11 32.96 19.04
C SER A 128 7.26 32.04 18.59
N GLU A 129 7.99 31.46 19.54
CA GLU A 129 9.10 30.54 19.26
C GLU A 129 8.59 29.19 18.72
N GLU A 130 7.54 28.63 19.33
CA GLU A 130 6.88 27.40 18.87
C GLU A 130 6.28 27.58 17.47
N ARG A 131 5.65 28.73 17.19
CA ARG A 131 5.12 29.03 15.85
C ARG A 131 6.23 29.06 14.79
N LEU A 132 7.36 29.68 15.09
CA LEU A 132 8.51 29.74 14.17
C LEU A 132 9.09 28.34 13.92
N LEU A 133 9.15 27.50 14.95
CA LEU A 133 9.60 26.12 14.83
C LEU A 133 8.64 25.30 13.96
N HIS A 134 7.33 25.39 14.20
CA HIS A 134 6.31 24.75 13.36
C HIS A 134 6.35 25.21 11.91
N GLU A 135 6.56 26.50 11.67
CA GLU A 135 6.69 27.03 10.31
C GLU A 135 7.90 26.43 9.58
N ARG A 136 9.06 26.31 10.26
CA ARG A 136 10.24 25.65 9.70
C ARG A 136 10.00 24.17 9.39
N TYR A 137 9.34 23.45 10.30
CA TYR A 137 8.97 22.05 10.06
C TYR A 137 8.00 21.90 8.90
N ALA A 138 6.99 22.76 8.80
CA ALA A 138 6.03 22.73 7.70
C ALA A 138 6.70 23.03 6.35
N GLU A 139 7.61 23.99 6.27
CA GLU A 139 8.37 24.27 5.03
C GLU A 139 9.28 23.08 4.63
N PHE A 140 9.79 22.30 5.59
CA PHE A 140 10.53 21.07 5.28
C PHE A 140 9.63 20.03 4.58
N TYR A 141 8.47 19.72 5.15
CA TYR A 141 7.53 18.78 4.53
C TYR A 141 6.99 19.30 3.20
N LYS A 142 6.76 20.63 3.10
CA LYS A 142 6.37 21.28 1.86
C LYS A 142 7.39 21.05 0.76
N TYR A 143 8.67 21.29 1.04
CA TYR A 143 9.75 21.06 0.08
C TYR A 143 9.82 19.60 -0.36
N GLY A 144 9.67 18.67 0.59
CA GLY A 144 9.60 17.24 0.30
C GLY A 144 8.47 16.88 -0.66
N ALA A 145 7.27 17.44 -0.43
CA ALA A 145 6.08 17.25 -1.26
C ALA A 145 6.27 17.85 -2.65
N GLU A 146 6.68 19.11 -2.76
CA GLU A 146 6.91 19.78 -4.05
C GLU A 146 7.93 19.00 -4.89
N THR A 147 9.01 18.51 -4.28
CA THR A 147 10.04 17.76 -5.01
C THR A 147 9.52 16.43 -5.54
N ALA A 148 8.77 15.66 -4.73
CA ALA A 148 8.18 14.40 -5.19
C ALA A 148 7.15 14.63 -6.31
N ILE A 149 6.32 15.68 -6.21
CA ILE A 149 5.38 16.06 -7.26
C ILE A 149 6.13 16.45 -8.55
N HIS A 150 7.23 17.19 -8.43
CA HIS A 150 8.05 17.55 -9.59
C HIS A 150 8.65 16.34 -10.29
N GLU A 151 9.20 15.37 -9.54
CA GLU A 151 9.72 14.12 -10.11
C GLU A 151 8.62 13.31 -10.80
N TYR A 152 7.42 13.26 -10.23
CA TYR A 152 6.24 12.66 -10.88
C TYR A 152 5.88 13.37 -12.19
N LEU A 153 5.75 14.71 -12.17
CA LEU A 153 5.35 15.51 -13.34
C LEU A 153 6.36 15.46 -14.50
N VAL A 154 7.63 15.12 -14.22
CA VAL A 154 8.66 14.88 -15.26
C VAL A 154 8.42 13.57 -16.01
N LEU A 155 7.71 12.61 -15.40
CA LEU A 155 7.48 11.27 -15.94
C LEU A 155 6.12 11.12 -16.64
N VAL A 156 5.18 12.01 -16.33
CA VAL A 156 3.85 12.06 -16.95
C VAL A 156 3.96 12.68 -18.34
N ASP A 157 3.02 12.35 -19.22
CA ASP A 157 2.94 12.93 -20.56
C ASP A 157 3.06 14.47 -20.51
N SER A 158 3.75 15.01 -21.50
CA SER A 158 3.80 16.44 -21.78
C SER A 158 2.44 17.03 -22.15
N ASP A 159 1.44 16.21 -22.49
CA ASP A 159 0.07 16.64 -22.75
C ASP A 159 -0.52 17.39 -21.53
N PRO A 160 -0.77 18.71 -21.65
CA PRO A 160 -1.36 19.53 -20.60
C PRO A 160 -2.75 19.06 -20.16
N GLU A 161 -3.49 18.38 -21.03
CA GLU A 161 -4.88 17.96 -20.77
C GLU A 161 -4.97 16.54 -20.18
N SER A 162 -3.84 15.83 -20.07
CA SER A 162 -3.84 14.49 -19.47
C SER A 162 -4.30 14.52 -18.01
N THR A 163 -5.21 13.62 -17.66
CA THR A 163 -5.76 13.48 -16.31
C THR A 163 -4.66 13.32 -15.26
N GLU A 164 -3.62 12.53 -15.57
CA GLU A 164 -2.44 12.34 -14.72
C GLU A 164 -1.73 13.66 -14.40
N ARG A 165 -1.48 14.48 -15.43
CA ARG A 165 -0.78 15.75 -15.26
C ARG A 165 -1.61 16.73 -14.46
N LEU A 166 -2.90 16.84 -14.77
CA LEU A 166 -3.84 17.67 -14.02
C LEU A 166 -3.91 17.26 -12.54
N ARG A 167 -3.86 15.95 -12.22
CA ARG A 167 -3.77 15.46 -10.83
C ARG A 167 -2.50 15.96 -10.15
N GLY A 168 -1.33 15.80 -10.79
CA GLY A 168 -0.05 16.27 -10.24
C GLY A 168 0.02 17.79 -10.06
N GLU A 169 -0.44 18.56 -11.03
CA GLU A 169 -0.46 20.03 -10.96
C GLU A 169 -1.45 20.54 -9.90
N SER A 170 -2.60 19.87 -9.73
CA SER A 170 -3.56 20.17 -8.66
C SER A 170 -2.96 19.94 -7.26
N LEU A 171 -2.21 18.85 -7.07
CA LEU A 171 -1.46 18.59 -5.84
C LEU A 171 -0.43 19.70 -5.58
N LEU A 172 0.35 20.07 -6.61
CA LEU A 172 1.36 21.12 -6.51
C LEU A 172 0.75 22.45 -6.08
N GLU A 173 -0.36 22.84 -6.69
CA GLU A 173 -1.05 24.09 -6.37
C GLU A 173 -1.65 24.06 -4.95
N SER A 174 -2.13 22.90 -4.50
CA SER A 174 -2.64 22.71 -3.15
C SER A 174 -1.55 22.92 -2.09
N VAL A 175 -0.36 22.35 -2.31
CA VAL A 175 0.82 22.54 -1.45
C VAL A 175 1.26 24.00 -1.45
N ARG A 176 1.38 24.62 -2.62
CA ARG A 176 1.79 26.04 -2.76
C ARG A 176 0.83 26.99 -2.06
N ARG A 177 -0.47 26.76 -2.19
CA ARG A 177 -1.51 27.58 -1.54
C ARG A 177 -1.74 27.23 -0.07
N LYS A 178 -1.10 26.18 0.46
CA LYS A 178 -1.37 25.61 1.80
C LYS A 178 -2.86 25.33 2.01
N ARG A 179 -3.53 24.82 0.96
CA ARG A 179 -4.96 24.47 0.98
C ARG A 179 -5.11 23.02 0.50
N LYS A 180 -5.75 22.17 1.31
CA LYS A 180 -6.00 20.78 0.91
C LYS A 180 -6.70 20.75 -0.46
N PRO A 181 -6.36 19.79 -1.34
CA PRO A 181 -7.06 19.61 -2.60
C PRO A 181 -8.56 19.48 -2.35
N LYS A 182 -9.39 20.04 -3.25
CA LYS A 182 -10.82 19.72 -3.22
C LYS A 182 -10.96 18.26 -3.63
N SER A 183 -11.55 17.44 -2.76
CA SER A 183 -11.96 16.09 -3.13
C SER A 183 -12.86 16.14 -4.36
N ARG A 184 -12.64 15.20 -5.29
CA ARG A 184 -13.49 14.96 -6.47
C ARG A 184 -14.90 14.56 -6.05
N PHE A 185 -15.05 14.03 -4.84
CA PHE A 185 -16.34 13.63 -4.30
C PHE A 185 -16.94 14.77 -3.45
N PRO A 186 -18.18 15.21 -3.76
CA PRO A 186 -18.88 16.12 -2.87
C PRO A 186 -19.15 15.44 -1.53
N ALA A 187 -19.29 16.24 -0.47
CA ALA A 187 -19.54 15.72 0.87
C ALA A 187 -20.76 14.79 0.91
N ASP A 188 -20.54 13.55 1.33
CA ASP A 188 -21.56 12.52 1.40
C ASP A 188 -22.12 12.43 2.82
N ARG A 189 -23.43 12.68 2.94
CA ARG A 189 -24.14 12.73 4.24
C ARG A 189 -24.90 11.44 4.54
N ARG A 190 -24.83 10.43 3.67
CA ARG A 190 -25.46 9.14 3.91
C ARG A 190 -24.82 8.49 5.15
N LYS A 191 -25.66 7.85 5.97
CA LYS A 191 -25.16 6.98 7.03
C LYS A 191 -24.61 5.72 6.39
N MET A 192 -23.48 5.23 6.88
CA MET A 192 -22.88 4.02 6.34
C MET A 192 -23.67 2.79 6.77
N SER A 193 -24.52 2.28 5.86
CA SER A 193 -25.15 0.96 5.93
C SER A 193 -24.45 -0.01 4.99
N GLU A 194 -24.85 -1.28 4.98
CA GLU A 194 -24.31 -2.27 4.04
C GLU A 194 -24.56 -1.87 2.58
N GLU A 195 -25.74 -1.32 2.26
CA GLU A 195 -26.05 -0.86 0.90
C GLU A 195 -25.14 0.30 0.49
N VAL A 196 -24.86 1.23 1.41
CA VAL A 196 -23.95 2.35 1.15
C VAL A 196 -22.49 1.88 1.05
N PHE A 197 -22.09 0.88 1.83
CA PHE A 197 -20.76 0.26 1.74
C PHE A 197 -20.51 -0.31 0.34
N TRP A 198 -21.46 -1.10 -0.18
CA TRP A 198 -21.35 -1.67 -1.52
C TRP A 198 -21.44 -0.62 -2.62
N ASP A 199 -22.30 0.40 -2.47
CA ASP A 199 -22.38 1.54 -3.41
C ASP A 199 -21.06 2.33 -3.48
N VAL A 200 -20.38 2.52 -2.36
CA VAL A 200 -19.06 3.16 -2.33
C VAL A 200 -18.03 2.33 -3.08
N ILE A 201 -17.98 1.01 -2.84
CA ILE A 201 -17.08 0.09 -3.54
C ILE A 201 -17.35 0.10 -5.05
N SER A 202 -18.62 -0.05 -5.47
CA SER A 202 -18.98 -0.09 -6.89
C SER A 202 -18.69 1.24 -7.58
N THR A 203 -19.04 2.37 -6.96
CA THR A 203 -18.77 3.71 -7.50
C THR A 203 -17.28 3.91 -7.74
N CYS A 204 -16.43 3.53 -6.78
CA CYS A 204 -14.98 3.67 -6.91
C CYS A 204 -14.42 2.71 -7.97
N ARG A 205 -14.98 1.50 -8.13
CA ARG A 205 -14.57 0.58 -9.19
C ARG A 205 -14.94 1.07 -10.57
N GLU A 206 -16.15 1.58 -10.75
CA GLU A 206 -16.63 2.12 -12.04
C GLU A 206 -15.83 3.36 -12.48
N GLN A 207 -15.28 4.13 -11.52
CA GLN A 207 -14.46 5.31 -11.79
C GLN A 207 -12.96 5.01 -11.91
N ALA A 208 -12.52 3.80 -11.56
CA ALA A 208 -11.13 3.42 -11.68
C ALA A 208 -10.83 3.08 -13.15
N GLU A 209 -9.88 3.80 -13.76
CA GLU A 209 -9.43 3.52 -15.12
C GLU A 209 -8.52 2.29 -15.16
N GLU A 210 -7.72 2.12 -14.11
CA GLU A 210 -6.86 0.96 -13.85
C GLU A 210 -7.17 0.39 -12.45
N ASP A 211 -6.90 -0.89 -12.20
CA ASP A 211 -7.16 -1.52 -10.90
C ASP A 211 -6.41 -0.83 -9.76
N GLU A 212 -5.24 -0.28 -10.06
CA GLU A 212 -4.35 0.44 -9.16
C GLU A 212 -4.87 1.84 -8.78
N ASP A 213 -5.77 2.44 -9.56
CA ASP A 213 -6.38 3.73 -9.25
C ASP A 213 -7.39 3.62 -8.10
N TYR A 214 -8.00 2.44 -7.94
CA TYR A 214 -9.12 2.25 -7.04
C TYR A 214 -8.85 2.51 -5.57
N PRO A 215 -7.75 2.04 -4.94
CA PRO A 215 -7.57 2.26 -3.51
C PRO A 215 -7.50 3.75 -3.16
N GLY A 216 -6.85 4.55 -4.02
CA GLY A 216 -6.81 6.00 -3.87
C GLY A 216 -8.18 6.66 -4.11
N LEU A 217 -8.96 6.15 -5.07
CA LEU A 217 -10.35 6.58 -5.28
C LEU A 217 -11.24 6.27 -4.07
N LEU A 218 -11.07 5.10 -3.46
CA LEU A 218 -11.83 4.65 -2.30
C LEU A 218 -11.51 5.52 -1.07
N GLU A 219 -10.22 5.76 -0.81
CA GLU A 219 -9.75 6.69 0.23
C GLU A 219 -10.43 8.06 0.07
N GLU A 220 -10.31 8.68 -1.12
CA GLU A 220 -10.86 10.00 -1.39
C GLU A 220 -12.40 10.02 -1.30
N LYS A 221 -13.07 8.93 -1.70
CA LYS A 221 -14.52 8.79 -1.53
C LYS A 221 -14.89 8.73 -0.06
N LEU A 222 -14.15 7.99 0.75
CA LEU A 222 -14.37 7.89 2.20
C LEU A 222 -14.10 9.22 2.91
N GLU A 223 -13.13 10.02 2.45
CA GLU A 223 -12.88 11.37 2.96
C GLU A 223 -14.09 12.30 2.79
N SER A 224 -14.96 12.04 1.79
CA SER A 224 -16.20 12.80 1.60
C SER A 224 -17.24 12.55 2.69
N PHE A 225 -17.14 11.44 3.43
CA PHE A 225 -18.02 11.10 4.55
C PHE A 225 -17.57 11.74 5.87
N GLY A 226 -18.47 11.74 6.87
CA GLY A 226 -18.11 12.06 8.25
C GLY A 226 -17.34 10.94 8.95
N LYS A 227 -16.49 11.27 9.93
CA LYS A 227 -15.62 10.32 10.67
C LYS A 227 -16.36 9.07 11.18
N ARG A 228 -17.57 9.22 11.73
CA ARG A 228 -18.39 8.08 12.21
C ARG A 228 -18.80 7.11 11.09
N SER A 229 -19.07 7.61 9.89
CA SER A 229 -19.40 6.78 8.74
C SER A 229 -18.16 6.02 8.23
N ILE A 230 -16.98 6.61 8.32
CA ILE A 230 -15.71 5.93 7.97
C ILE A 230 -15.42 4.77 8.94
N VAL A 231 -15.57 4.99 10.25
CA VAL A 231 -15.48 3.91 11.26
C VAL A 231 -16.50 2.81 10.98
N SER A 232 -17.72 3.18 10.59
CA SER A 232 -18.76 2.19 10.24
C SER A 232 -18.41 1.41 8.98
N PHE A 233 -17.76 2.03 7.99
CA PHE A 233 -17.25 1.36 6.80
C PHE A 233 -16.21 0.31 7.16
N GLN A 234 -15.22 0.69 7.98
CA GLN A 234 -14.17 -0.24 8.42
C GLN A 234 -14.76 -1.43 9.18
N ASN A 235 -15.74 -1.19 10.05
CA ASN A 235 -16.40 -2.30 10.76
C ASN A 235 -17.15 -3.25 9.81
N ILE A 236 -17.85 -2.72 8.79
CA ILE A 236 -18.51 -3.56 7.79
C ILE A 236 -17.46 -4.35 6.99
N LEU A 237 -16.35 -3.71 6.62
CA LEU A 237 -15.23 -4.37 5.96
C LEU A 237 -14.70 -5.54 6.79
N SER A 238 -14.35 -5.31 8.07
CA SER A 238 -13.87 -6.35 8.98
C SER A 238 -14.85 -7.52 9.12
N GLU A 239 -16.16 -7.25 9.24
CA GLU A 239 -17.18 -8.30 9.27
C GLU A 239 -17.23 -9.11 7.98
N ARG A 240 -17.12 -8.46 6.81
CA ARG A 240 -17.15 -9.14 5.51
C ARG A 240 -15.87 -9.96 5.27
N MET A 241 -14.71 -9.44 5.68
CA MET A 241 -13.41 -10.14 5.67
C MET A 241 -13.41 -11.39 6.55
N SER A 242 -13.99 -11.30 7.75
CA SER A 242 -14.12 -12.44 8.68
C SER A 242 -14.97 -13.57 8.08
N LYS A 243 -16.08 -13.26 7.40
CA LYS A 243 -16.90 -14.27 6.69
C LYS A 243 -16.17 -15.00 5.57
N LEU A 244 -15.15 -14.38 4.97
CA LEU A 244 -14.30 -14.99 3.95
C LEU A 244 -13.11 -15.77 4.56
N TYR A 245 -12.93 -15.76 5.88
CA TYR A 245 -11.84 -16.45 6.56
C TYR A 245 -12.16 -17.95 6.72
N ARG A 246 -12.10 -18.67 5.59
CA ARG A 246 -12.45 -20.10 5.48
C ARG A 246 -11.31 -20.92 4.87
N GLN A 247 -11.18 -22.16 5.31
CA GLN A 247 -10.17 -23.10 4.83
C GLN A 247 -10.26 -23.36 3.32
N ASP A 248 -11.47 -23.50 2.77
CA ASP A 248 -11.68 -23.77 1.35
C ASP A 248 -11.28 -22.57 0.47
N LEU A 249 -11.59 -21.35 0.91
CA LEU A 249 -11.13 -20.14 0.26
C LEU A 249 -9.60 -19.99 0.31
N TRP A 250 -8.96 -20.37 1.42
CA TRP A 250 -7.50 -20.34 1.51
C TRP A 250 -6.86 -21.38 0.58
N ALA A 251 -7.42 -22.58 0.49
CA ALA A 251 -6.98 -23.59 -0.47
C ALA A 251 -7.03 -23.07 -1.92
N ILE A 252 -8.13 -22.42 -2.28
CA ILE A 252 -8.33 -21.86 -3.62
C ILE A 252 -7.37 -20.69 -3.87
N ALA A 253 -7.20 -19.78 -2.91
CA ALA A 253 -6.22 -18.69 -2.98
C ALA A 253 -4.81 -19.25 -3.23
N SER A 254 -4.43 -20.31 -2.52
CA SER A 254 -3.14 -21.00 -2.67
C SER A 254 -2.95 -21.56 -4.07
N ILE A 255 -3.99 -22.14 -4.66
CA ILE A 255 -3.93 -22.66 -6.03
C ILE A 255 -3.78 -21.53 -7.04
N ILE A 256 -4.56 -20.45 -6.90
CA ILE A 256 -4.52 -19.30 -7.81
C ILE A 256 -3.12 -18.64 -7.77
N SER A 257 -2.53 -18.55 -6.58
CA SER A 257 -1.16 -18.03 -6.36
C SER A 257 -0.03 -19.00 -6.74
N GLY A 258 -0.33 -20.09 -7.48
CA GLY A 258 0.70 -21.00 -8.00
C GLY A 258 1.08 -22.16 -7.07
N GLY A 259 0.27 -22.44 -6.06
CA GLY A 259 0.40 -23.60 -5.16
C GLY A 259 0.75 -23.24 -3.71
N PHE A 260 0.96 -21.96 -3.39
CA PHE A 260 1.28 -21.47 -2.04
C PHE A 260 0.62 -20.11 -1.79
N CYS A 261 0.08 -19.89 -0.60
CA CYS A 261 -0.45 -18.59 -0.16
C CYS A 261 -0.18 -18.39 1.34
N SER A 262 0.51 -17.31 1.69
CA SER A 262 0.73 -16.92 3.08
C SER A 262 -0.53 -16.35 3.73
N ASP A 263 -0.50 -16.17 5.05
CA ASP A 263 -1.59 -15.49 5.78
C ASP A 263 -1.91 -14.10 5.19
N ASP A 264 -0.87 -13.30 4.93
CA ASP A 264 -1.01 -11.96 4.33
C ASP A 264 -1.56 -12.05 2.90
N GLY A 265 -1.06 -12.98 2.08
CA GLY A 265 -1.58 -13.20 0.72
C GLY A 265 -3.05 -13.60 0.74
N PHE A 266 -3.47 -14.38 1.73
CA PHE A 266 -4.87 -14.77 1.88
C PHE A 266 -5.73 -13.61 2.37
N GLU A 267 -5.20 -12.73 3.22
CA GLU A 267 -5.87 -11.47 3.56
C GLU A 267 -6.08 -10.58 2.33
N TYR A 268 -5.05 -10.39 1.51
CA TYR A 268 -5.14 -9.56 0.31
C TYR A 268 -6.10 -10.15 -0.73
N PHE A 269 -6.18 -11.47 -0.82
CA PHE A 269 -7.16 -12.17 -1.65
C PHE A 269 -8.60 -11.93 -1.19
N ARG A 270 -8.86 -11.99 0.13
CA ARG A 270 -10.19 -11.67 0.68
C ARG A 270 -10.57 -10.20 0.45
N ALA A 271 -9.61 -9.30 0.58
CA ALA A 271 -9.79 -7.88 0.26
C ALA A 271 -10.10 -7.69 -1.22
N TRP A 272 -9.42 -8.41 -2.11
CA TRP A 272 -9.69 -8.42 -3.55
C TRP A 272 -11.12 -8.86 -3.85
N ILE A 273 -11.60 -9.98 -3.28
CA ILE A 273 -12.99 -10.44 -3.44
C ILE A 273 -14.00 -9.33 -3.11
N ILE A 274 -13.81 -8.63 -1.99
CA ILE A 274 -14.70 -7.54 -1.56
C ILE A 274 -14.61 -6.35 -2.54
N SER A 275 -13.41 -6.04 -3.03
CA SER A 275 -13.19 -4.95 -3.99
C SER A 275 -13.92 -5.13 -5.31
N GLN A 276 -14.29 -6.38 -5.67
CA GLN A 276 -15.07 -6.71 -6.86
C GLN A 276 -16.59 -6.47 -6.69
N GLY A 277 -17.03 -6.03 -5.50
CA GLY A 277 -18.42 -5.67 -5.22
C GLY A 277 -19.28 -6.82 -4.65
N SER A 278 -20.53 -6.49 -4.36
CA SER A 278 -21.44 -7.36 -3.61
C SER A 278 -21.78 -8.68 -4.31
N GLU A 279 -21.98 -8.65 -5.63
CA GLU A 279 -22.30 -9.86 -6.41
C GLU A 279 -21.12 -10.84 -6.45
N ALA A 280 -19.90 -10.32 -6.62
CA ALA A 280 -18.68 -11.12 -6.57
C ALA A 280 -18.49 -11.71 -5.16
N TYR A 281 -18.63 -10.88 -4.13
CA TYR A 281 -18.57 -11.31 -2.74
C TYR A 281 -19.54 -12.48 -2.46
N GLN A 282 -20.80 -12.38 -2.89
CA GLN A 282 -21.79 -13.43 -2.69
C GLN A 282 -21.44 -14.71 -3.48
N ARG A 283 -20.95 -14.56 -4.72
CA ARG A 283 -20.51 -15.70 -5.55
C ARG A 283 -19.38 -16.49 -4.89
N TRP A 284 -18.41 -15.77 -4.30
CA TRP A 284 -17.30 -16.38 -3.56
C TRP A 284 -17.75 -17.05 -2.27
N LEU A 285 -18.77 -16.53 -1.59
CA LEU A 285 -19.33 -17.19 -0.41
C LEU A 285 -20.07 -18.49 -0.75
N ASP A 286 -20.86 -18.47 -1.83
CA ASP A 286 -21.76 -19.57 -2.19
C ASP A 286 -21.05 -20.71 -2.92
N ALA A 287 -20.15 -20.39 -3.84
CA ALA A 287 -19.47 -21.38 -4.67
C ALA A 287 -18.02 -20.96 -4.99
N PRO A 288 -17.10 -21.02 -4.01
CA PRO A 288 -15.69 -20.62 -4.18
C PRO A 288 -15.00 -21.22 -5.41
N GLU A 289 -15.13 -22.54 -5.61
CA GLU A 289 -14.46 -23.23 -6.73
C GLU A 289 -14.97 -22.74 -8.09
N LYS A 290 -16.30 -22.54 -8.21
CA LYS A 290 -16.91 -22.00 -9.43
C LYS A 290 -16.56 -20.52 -9.65
N ALA A 291 -16.45 -19.75 -8.58
CA ALA A 291 -16.01 -18.36 -8.64
C ALA A 291 -14.57 -18.28 -9.18
N ALA A 292 -13.69 -19.19 -8.76
CA ALA A 292 -12.31 -19.25 -9.22
C ALA A 292 -12.17 -19.57 -10.72
N GLU A 293 -13.17 -20.19 -11.35
CA GLU A 293 -13.15 -20.45 -12.80
C GLU A 293 -13.19 -19.18 -13.64
N THR A 294 -13.67 -18.06 -13.09
CA THR A 294 -13.71 -16.77 -13.81
C THR A 294 -12.39 -16.02 -13.77
N ILE A 295 -11.42 -16.48 -12.95
CA ILE A 295 -10.11 -15.84 -12.83
C ILE A 295 -9.19 -16.33 -13.94
N GLU A 296 -8.51 -15.41 -14.60
CA GLU A 296 -7.45 -15.74 -15.55
C GLU A 296 -6.11 -15.97 -14.83
N PRO A 297 -5.26 -16.94 -15.23
CA PRO A 297 -4.01 -17.23 -14.54
C PRO A 297 -3.00 -16.06 -14.45
N SER A 298 -3.15 -15.03 -15.29
CA SER A 298 -2.33 -13.82 -15.25
C SER A 298 -2.94 -12.68 -14.43
N GLU A 299 -4.14 -12.87 -13.91
CA GLU A 299 -4.88 -11.85 -13.17
C GLU A 299 -4.28 -11.67 -11.78
N ASN A 300 -4.08 -10.41 -11.37
CA ASN A 300 -3.66 -10.10 -10.01
C ASN A 300 -4.87 -10.11 -9.08
N VAL A 301 -4.90 -11.06 -8.15
CA VAL A 301 -6.02 -11.26 -7.21
C VAL A 301 -5.70 -10.74 -5.80
N GLU A 302 -4.79 -9.78 -5.67
CA GLU A 302 -4.43 -9.15 -4.41
C GLU A 302 -4.93 -7.71 -4.36
N CYS A 303 -5.55 -7.30 -3.25
CA CYS A 303 -5.99 -5.91 -3.04
C CYS A 303 -5.70 -5.43 -1.62
N GLU A 304 -4.43 -5.51 -1.20
CA GLU A 304 -3.95 -5.02 0.09
C GLU A 304 -4.43 -3.59 0.40
N LEU A 305 -4.28 -2.69 -0.58
CA LEU A 305 -4.52 -1.25 -0.39
C LEU A 305 -5.98 -0.90 -0.03
N LEU A 306 -6.95 -1.80 -0.28
CA LEU A 306 -8.32 -1.64 0.19
C LEU A 306 -8.38 -1.54 1.73
N LEU A 307 -7.54 -2.31 2.43
CA LEU A 307 -7.52 -2.38 3.90
C LEU A 307 -7.08 -1.06 4.55
N TYR A 308 -6.29 -0.28 3.84
CA TYR A 308 -5.79 1.02 4.31
C TYR A 308 -6.71 2.19 3.98
N ALA A 309 -7.66 2.04 3.05
CA ALA A 309 -8.46 3.16 2.54
C ALA A 309 -9.27 3.88 3.65
N ALA A 310 -9.89 3.14 4.57
CA ALA A 310 -10.67 3.72 5.66
C ALA A 310 -9.82 4.25 6.83
N PRO A 311 -8.78 3.53 7.32
CA PRO A 311 -7.82 4.09 8.27
C PRO A 311 -7.22 5.42 7.78
N GLU A 312 -6.81 5.46 6.50
CA GLU A 312 -6.20 6.64 5.92
C GLU A 312 -7.17 7.81 5.78
N ALA A 313 -8.38 7.56 5.26
CA ALA A 313 -9.42 8.58 5.20
C ALA A 313 -9.83 9.09 6.60
N TYR A 314 -9.79 8.23 7.62
CA TYR A 314 -10.07 8.62 9.01
C TYR A 314 -8.98 9.51 9.58
N SER A 315 -7.71 9.11 9.43
CA SER A 315 -6.53 9.86 9.86
C SER A 315 -6.47 11.24 9.20
N SER A 316 -6.64 11.30 7.87
CA SER A 316 -6.66 12.54 7.08
C SER A 316 -7.72 13.57 7.54
N LYS A 317 -8.75 13.13 8.27
CA LYS A 317 -9.78 13.98 8.88
C LYS A 317 -9.50 14.35 10.34
N GLY A 318 -8.27 14.14 10.83
CA GLY A 318 -7.90 14.32 12.24
C GLY A 318 -8.62 13.31 13.12
N GLY A 319 -8.76 12.08 12.63
CA GLY A 319 -9.32 10.96 13.38
C GLY A 319 -8.33 10.36 14.39
N GLY A 320 -7.03 10.38 14.07
CA GLY A 320 -6.02 9.58 14.77
C GLY A 320 -6.07 8.14 14.28
N ASP A 321 -5.70 7.20 15.15
CA ASP A 321 -5.81 5.77 14.90
C ASP A 321 -7.29 5.34 14.87
N ILE A 322 -7.69 4.62 13.83
CA ILE A 322 -9.08 4.16 13.67
C ILE A 322 -9.37 2.95 14.58
N ASP A 323 -8.35 2.16 14.93
CA ASP A 323 -8.49 0.88 15.62
C ASP A 323 -9.09 1.05 17.02
N GLU A 324 -8.83 2.19 17.67
CA GLU A 324 -9.43 2.58 18.95
C GLU A 324 -10.97 2.69 18.92
N HIS A 325 -11.57 2.69 17.73
CA HIS A 325 -13.00 2.87 17.51
C HIS A 325 -13.67 1.67 16.82
N LEU A 326 -12.91 0.63 16.51
CA LEU A 326 -13.43 -0.55 15.83
C LEU A 326 -14.07 -1.52 16.83
N ARG A 327 -15.02 -2.30 16.31
CA ARG A 327 -15.61 -3.43 17.03
C ARG A 327 -14.68 -4.62 16.86
N GLU A 328 -14.52 -5.42 17.92
CA GLU A 328 -13.85 -6.71 17.80
C GLU A 328 -14.66 -7.63 16.88
N VAL A 329 -13.99 -8.20 15.89
CA VAL A 329 -14.54 -9.21 14.99
C VAL A 329 -13.72 -10.48 15.18
N PRO A 330 -14.34 -11.60 15.58
CA PRO A 330 -13.63 -12.88 15.68
C PRO A 330 -13.01 -13.28 14.34
N LEU A 331 -11.75 -13.72 14.39
CA LEU A 331 -10.99 -14.24 13.26
C LEU A 331 -10.70 -15.72 13.48
N ASP A 332 -11.75 -16.52 13.43
CA ASP A 332 -11.64 -17.98 13.50
C ASP A 332 -11.63 -18.54 12.09
N LEU A 333 -10.56 -19.25 11.73
CA LEU A 333 -10.48 -19.90 10.43
C LEU A 333 -11.41 -21.13 10.43
N VAL A 334 -12.52 -21.03 9.70
CA VAL A 334 -13.56 -22.07 9.71
C VAL A 334 -13.39 -23.05 8.54
N GLY A 335 -13.66 -24.33 8.79
CA GLY A 335 -13.66 -25.39 7.78
C GLY A 335 -12.66 -26.50 8.09
N GLU A 336 -12.60 -27.50 7.22
CA GLU A 336 -11.67 -28.61 7.36
C GLU A 336 -10.25 -28.18 6.96
N PRO A 337 -9.25 -28.38 7.81
CA PRO A 337 -7.86 -28.06 7.47
C PRO A 337 -7.35 -28.99 6.35
N TRP A 338 -6.44 -28.48 5.54
CA TRP A 338 -5.82 -29.20 4.42
C TRP A 338 -4.30 -29.00 4.44
N GLN A 339 -3.57 -29.80 3.67
CA GLN A 339 -2.14 -29.60 3.40
C GLN A 339 -1.92 -29.37 1.90
N GLU A 340 -0.83 -28.71 1.52
CA GLU A 340 -0.55 -28.36 0.12
C GLU A 340 -0.56 -29.58 -0.82
N GLU A 341 -0.11 -30.74 -0.32
CA GLU A 341 -0.10 -32.00 -1.06
C GLU A 341 -1.51 -32.54 -1.36
N ASP A 342 -2.52 -32.06 -0.65
CA ASP A 342 -3.92 -32.43 -0.86
C ASP A 342 -4.59 -31.58 -1.96
N LEU A 343 -4.09 -30.37 -2.24
CA LEU A 343 -4.67 -29.44 -3.22
C LEU A 343 -4.90 -30.06 -4.61
N PRO A 344 -3.97 -30.85 -5.20
CA PRO A 344 -4.21 -31.49 -6.49
C PRO A 344 -5.35 -32.51 -6.48
N LYS A 345 -5.68 -33.09 -5.32
CA LYS A 345 -6.77 -34.05 -5.14
C LYS A 345 -8.09 -33.36 -4.80
N LEU A 346 -8.04 -32.32 -3.95
CA LEU A 346 -9.20 -31.56 -3.51
C LEU A 346 -9.79 -30.72 -4.65
N TYR A 347 -8.94 -30.06 -5.46
CA TYR A 347 -9.35 -29.14 -6.53
C TYR A 347 -8.61 -29.45 -7.85
N PRO A 348 -8.83 -30.64 -8.45
CA PRO A 348 -8.03 -31.12 -9.57
C PRO A 348 -8.10 -30.23 -10.81
N GLN A 349 -9.24 -29.58 -11.06
CA GLN A 349 -9.42 -28.71 -12.23
C GLN A 349 -8.68 -27.37 -12.05
N LEU A 350 -8.84 -26.72 -10.89
CA LEU A 350 -8.12 -25.49 -10.57
C LEU A 350 -6.61 -25.74 -10.55
N TRP A 351 -6.15 -26.83 -9.93
CA TRP A 351 -4.72 -27.18 -9.90
C TRP A 351 -4.12 -27.30 -11.30
N LYS A 352 -4.84 -27.97 -12.21
CA LYS A 352 -4.40 -28.10 -13.61
C LYS A 352 -4.34 -26.75 -14.34
N ARG A 353 -5.25 -25.84 -14.01
CA ARG A 353 -5.36 -24.52 -14.65
C ARG A 353 -4.24 -23.57 -14.20
N PHE A 354 -3.99 -23.47 -12.90
CA PHE A 354 -3.10 -22.44 -12.33
C PHE A 354 -1.67 -22.94 -12.05
N VAL A 355 -1.49 -24.20 -11.64
CA VAL A 355 -0.17 -24.69 -11.19
C VAL A 355 0.53 -25.57 -12.23
N LYS A 356 -0.23 -26.41 -12.95
CA LYS A 356 0.35 -27.46 -13.79
C LYS A 356 0.78 -27.01 -15.21
N LYS A 357 0.72 -25.72 -15.53
CA LYS A 357 1.23 -25.22 -16.82
C LYS A 357 2.75 -25.08 -16.79
N LYS A 358 3.42 -26.06 -17.41
CA LYS A 358 4.78 -25.96 -17.94
C LYS A 358 4.77 -25.20 -19.26
#